data_AF-A0AAV5VKG5-F1
#
_entry.id   AF-A0AAV5VKG5-F1
#
_cell.length_a   1.000
_cell.length_b   1.000
_cell.length_c   1.000
_cell.angle_alpha   90.00
_cell.angle_beta   90.00
_cell.angle_gamma   90.00
#
_symmetry.space_group_name_H-M   'P 1'
#
loop_
_entity.id
_entity.type
_entity.pdbx_description
1 polymer ?
#
loop_
_entity_poly.entity_id
_entity_poly.type
_entity_poly.pdbx_seq_one_letter_code
_entity_poly.pdbx_strand_id
1 'polypeptide(L)'
;KAANLLQLDSVLDECANFLVRRLKVSNAVSIFLFCRSIFYNKIEQKVNNFLDKNFVAISSTLEFRQMSVDDVLAYLQRDSLNVDGEEQVFTAICGWIDNDVTGERA
;
A
#
# COMPACT_ATOMS: atom_id res chain seq x y z
N LYS A 1 -29.65 -10.96 12.30
CA LYS A 1 -28.25 -10.48 12.50
C LYS A 1 -27.28 -10.99 11.42
N ALA A 2 -27.40 -12.22 10.91
CA ALA A 2 -26.59 -12.72 9.78
C ALA A 2 -26.83 -12.00 8.43
N ALA A 3 -28.07 -11.56 8.15
CA ALA A 3 -28.39 -10.84 6.91
C ALA A 3 -27.65 -9.50 6.75
N ASN A 4 -27.36 -8.79 7.85
CA ASN A 4 -26.54 -7.57 7.80
C ASN A 4 -25.07 -7.88 7.46
N LEU A 5 -24.52 -8.98 7.97
CA LEU A 5 -23.15 -9.40 7.63
C LEU A 5 -23.04 -9.76 6.14
N LEU A 6 -24.01 -10.53 5.62
CA LEU A 6 -24.01 -10.96 4.21
C LEU A 6 -24.21 -9.80 3.22
N GLN A 7 -25.01 -8.79 3.59
CA GLN A 7 -25.15 -7.57 2.79
C GLN A 7 -23.88 -6.72 2.83
N LEU A 8 -23.23 -6.61 3.99
CA LEU A 8 -21.94 -5.92 4.12
C LEU A 8 -20.85 -6.58 3.28
N ASP A 9 -20.75 -7.92 3.28
CA ASP A 9 -19.76 -8.64 2.45
C ASP A 9 -19.95 -8.36 0.95
N SER A 10 -21.20 -8.30 0.47
CA SER A 10 -21.49 -8.00 -0.94
C SER A 10 -21.10 -6.57 -1.34
N VAL A 11 -21.33 -5.60 -0.45
CA VAL A 11 -20.94 -4.20 -0.69
C VAL A 11 -19.43 -4.04 -0.60
N LEU A 12 -18.78 -4.75 0.33
CA LEU A 12 -17.32 -4.78 0.46
C LEU A 12 -16.66 -5.41 -0.77
N ASP A 13 -17.22 -6.50 -1.32
CA ASP A 13 -16.74 -7.11 -2.57
C ASP A 13 -16.84 -6.13 -3.76
N GLU A 14 -17.94 -5.38 -3.89
CA GLU A 14 -18.10 -4.36 -4.95
C GLU A 14 -17.17 -3.15 -4.77
N CYS A 15 -17.06 -2.62 -3.55
CA CYS A 15 -16.11 -1.56 -3.21
C CYS A 15 -14.67 -2.01 -3.49
N ALA A 16 -14.33 -3.25 -3.11
CA ALA A 16 -13.03 -3.83 -3.39
C ALA A 16 -12.76 -3.92 -4.90
N ASN A 17 -13.70 -4.44 -5.67
CA ASN A 17 -13.58 -4.52 -7.12
C ASN A 17 -13.46 -3.13 -7.76
N PHE A 18 -14.19 -2.13 -7.26
CA PHE A 18 -14.07 -0.75 -7.72
C PHE A 18 -12.68 -0.16 -7.44
N LEU A 19 -12.12 -0.39 -6.24
CA LEU A 19 -10.78 0.06 -5.88
C LEU A 19 -9.70 -0.62 -6.72
N VAL A 20 -9.79 -1.95 -6.91
CA VAL A 20 -8.85 -2.70 -7.76
C VAL A 20 -8.88 -2.22 -9.21
N ARG A 21 -10.06 -1.93 -9.77
CA ARG A 21 -10.19 -1.41 -11.15
C ARG A 21 -9.56 -0.04 -11.33
N ARG A 22 -9.41 0.75 -10.26
CA ARG A 22 -8.84 2.10 -10.28
C ARG A 22 -7.45 2.15 -9.66
N LEU A 23 -6.83 1.00 -9.40
CA LEU A 23 -5.51 0.89 -8.82
C LEU A 23 -4.45 1.45 -9.77
N LYS A 24 -3.70 2.44 -9.28
CA LYS A 24 -2.65 3.17 -9.98
C LYS A 24 -1.51 3.39 -9.01
N VAL A 25 -0.30 3.61 -9.53
CA VAL A 25 0.89 3.89 -8.69
C VAL A 25 0.63 5.03 -7.70
N SER A 26 -0.03 6.10 -8.13
CA SER A 26 -0.35 7.27 -7.29
C SER A 26 -1.38 7.02 -6.19
N ASN A 27 -2.17 5.95 -6.23
CA ASN A 27 -3.18 5.68 -5.19
C ASN A 27 -3.00 4.32 -4.51
N ALA A 28 -1.96 3.57 -4.90
CA ALA A 28 -1.74 2.22 -4.42
C ALA A 28 -1.48 2.19 -2.91
N VAL A 29 -0.71 3.15 -2.38
CA VAL A 29 -0.43 3.27 -0.93
C VAL A 29 -1.70 3.57 -0.15
N SER A 30 -2.52 4.53 -0.59
CA SER A 30 -3.78 4.85 0.09
C SER A 30 -4.75 3.68 0.08
N ILE A 31 -4.84 2.96 -1.04
CA ILE A 31 -5.68 1.76 -1.14
C ILE A 31 -5.13 0.65 -0.25
N PHE A 32 -3.80 0.48 -0.16
CA PHE A 32 -3.16 -0.47 0.76
C PHE A 32 -3.52 -0.21 2.22
N LEU A 33 -3.33 1.02 2.69
CA LEU A 33 -3.67 1.43 4.05
C LEU A 33 -5.18 1.28 4.32
N PHE A 34 -6.02 1.57 3.33
CA PHE A 34 -7.46 1.34 3.42
C PHE A 34 -7.79 -0.15 3.55
N CYS A 35 -7.18 -1.02 2.74
CA CYS A 35 -7.40 -2.46 2.83
C CYS A 35 -6.96 -3.03 4.19
N ARG A 36 -5.86 -2.50 4.74
CA ARG A 36 -5.35 -2.86 6.06
C ARG A 36 -6.30 -2.47 7.19
N SER A 37 -7.01 -1.35 7.08
CA SER A 37 -7.95 -0.89 8.11
C SER A 37 -9.27 -1.68 8.15
N ILE A 38 -9.70 -2.23 7.00
CA ILE A 38 -10.96 -2.98 6.88
C ILE A 38 -10.79 -4.51 7.04
N PHE A 39 -9.56 -5.01 7.30
CA PHE A 39 -9.21 -6.43 7.43
C PHE A 39 -9.78 -7.31 6.29
N TYR A 40 -9.82 -6.78 5.07
CA TYR A 40 -10.45 -7.46 3.93
C TYR A 40 -9.42 -8.26 3.13
N ASN A 41 -9.20 -9.51 3.53
CA ASN A 41 -8.14 -10.37 2.99
C ASN A 41 -8.22 -10.60 1.46
N LYS A 42 -9.42 -10.54 0.85
CA LYS A 42 -9.61 -10.81 -0.59
C LYS A 42 -8.99 -9.74 -1.50
N ILE A 43 -9.08 -8.46 -1.11
CA ILE A 43 -8.49 -7.36 -1.89
C ILE A 43 -7.00 -7.20 -1.59
N GLU A 44 -6.63 -7.49 -0.35
CA GLU A 44 -5.28 -7.27 0.17
C GLU A 44 -4.24 -7.95 -0.72
N GLN A 45 -4.47 -9.22 -1.10
CA GLN A 45 -3.56 -9.94 -2.00
C GLN A 45 -3.38 -9.26 -3.37
N LYS A 46 -4.45 -8.72 -3.97
CA LYS A 46 -4.36 -8.05 -5.28
C LYS A 46 -3.61 -6.74 -5.19
N VAL A 47 -3.87 -5.97 -4.13
CA VAL A 47 -3.19 -4.69 -3.89
C VAL A 47 -1.73 -4.93 -3.56
N ASN A 48 -1.44 -5.87 -2.68
CA ASN A 48 -0.10 -6.33 -2.34
C ASN A 48 0.72 -6.74 -3.57
N ASN A 49 0.16 -7.61 -4.44
CA ASN A 49 0.84 -8.00 -5.67
C ASN A 49 1.10 -6.83 -6.62
N PHE A 50 0.23 -5.81 -6.62
CA PHE A 50 0.44 -4.61 -7.44
C PHE A 50 1.52 -3.70 -6.84
N LEU A 51 1.51 -3.51 -5.52
CA LEU A 51 2.51 -2.75 -4.80
C LEU A 51 3.90 -3.35 -5.06
N ASP A 52 4.03 -4.65 -4.82
CA ASP A 52 5.27 -5.40 -4.98
C ASP A 52 5.86 -5.21 -6.39
N LYS A 53 5.03 -5.37 -7.43
CA LYS A 53 5.44 -5.22 -8.83
C LYS A 53 5.90 -3.81 -9.20
N ASN A 54 5.36 -2.79 -8.52
CA ASN A 54 5.60 -1.38 -8.82
C ASN A 54 6.36 -0.67 -7.71
N PHE A 55 7.06 -1.40 -6.83
CA PHE A 55 7.70 -0.86 -5.64
C PHE A 55 8.57 0.37 -5.96
N VAL A 56 9.43 0.27 -6.98
CA VAL A 56 10.31 1.36 -7.39
C VAL A 56 9.52 2.61 -7.78
N ALA A 57 8.46 2.47 -8.58
CA ALA A 57 7.61 3.59 -8.98
C ALA A 57 6.85 4.19 -7.79
N ILE A 58 6.39 3.34 -6.86
CA ILE A 58 5.65 3.76 -5.65
C ILE A 58 6.58 4.48 -4.67
N SER A 59 7.83 4.03 -4.53
CA SER A 59 8.79 4.65 -3.62
C SER A 59 9.08 6.12 -3.93
N SER A 60 8.86 6.52 -5.19
CA SER A 60 9.01 7.90 -5.66
C SER A 60 7.77 8.77 -5.45
N THR A 61 6.64 8.21 -5.00
CA THR A 61 5.40 9.00 -4.84
C THR A 61 5.37 9.76 -3.52
N LEU A 62 4.47 10.74 -3.43
CA LEU A 62 4.28 11.50 -2.20
C LEU A 62 3.63 10.63 -1.11
N GLU A 63 2.70 9.75 -1.50
CA GLU A 63 1.98 8.89 -0.56
C GLU A 63 2.94 7.96 0.18
N PHE A 64 3.95 7.40 -0.50
CA PHE A 64 4.97 6.57 0.13
C PHE A 64 5.80 7.36 1.15
N ARG A 65 6.22 8.59 0.80
CA ARG A 65 6.97 9.49 1.70
C ARG A 65 6.19 9.85 2.96
N GLN A 66 4.86 9.90 2.86
CA GLN A 66 3.97 10.20 3.99
C GLN A 66 3.59 8.97 4.84
N MET A 67 3.99 7.76 4.46
CA MET A 67 3.69 6.55 5.24
C MET A 67 4.38 6.58 6.61
N SER A 68 3.70 6.08 7.65
CA SER A 68 4.31 5.94 8.97
C SER A 68 5.48 4.95 8.96
N VAL A 69 6.35 5.03 9.97
CA VAL A 69 7.48 4.09 10.14
C VAL A 69 6.98 2.64 10.13
N ASP A 70 5.90 2.36 10.86
CA ASP A 70 5.32 1.02 10.97
C ASP A 70 4.79 0.49 9.63
N ASP A 71 4.17 1.36 8.82
CA ASP A 71 3.66 0.99 7.50
C ASP A 71 4.81 0.73 6.51
N VAL A 72 5.86 1.55 6.56
CA VAL A 72 7.04 1.35 5.71
C VAL A 72 7.77 0.07 6.09
N LEU A 73 7.97 -0.20 7.38
CA LEU A 73 8.56 -1.46 7.83
C LEU A 73 7.73 -2.66 7.38
N ALA A 74 6.41 -2.62 7.56
CA ALA A 74 5.53 -3.70 7.12
C ALA A 74 5.56 -3.92 5.60
N TYR A 75 5.76 -2.85 4.83
CA TYR A 75 5.87 -2.93 3.38
C TYR A 75 7.24 -3.45 2.92
N LEU A 76 8.32 -3.06 3.59
CA LEU A 76 9.69 -3.48 3.28
C LEU A 76 10.03 -4.90 3.75
N GLN A 77 9.33 -5.41 4.77
CA GLN A 77 9.47 -6.78 5.26
C GLN A 77 8.89 -7.84 4.29
N ARG A 78 8.35 -7.43 3.14
CA ARG A 78 7.73 -8.33 2.18
C ARG A 78 8.80 -8.94 1.27
N ASP A 79 8.97 -10.26 1.34
CA ASP A 79 9.90 -10.99 0.47
C ASP A 79 9.50 -10.99 -1.03
N SER A 80 8.29 -10.54 -1.35
CA SER A 80 7.73 -10.52 -2.69
C SER A 80 7.98 -9.22 -3.46
N LEU A 81 8.71 -8.26 -2.90
CA LEU A 81 9.03 -6.98 -3.56
C LEU A 81 9.79 -7.21 -4.87
N ASN A 82 9.28 -6.62 -5.96
CA ASN A 82 9.92 -6.71 -7.27
C ASN A 82 10.97 -5.58 -7.41
N VAL A 83 12.18 -5.90 -6.99
CA VAL A 83 13.36 -5.02 -7.08
C VAL A 83 14.51 -5.75 -7.76
N ASP A 84 15.35 -5.01 -8.47
CA ASP A 84 16.54 -5.56 -9.14
C ASP A 84 17.67 -5.87 -8.13
N GLY A 85 17.60 -5.28 -6.93
CA GLY A 85 18.53 -5.51 -5.84
C GLY A 85 18.23 -4.63 -4.62
N GLU A 86 18.90 -4.92 -3.50
CA GLU A 86 18.72 -4.20 -2.23
C GLU A 86 19.09 -2.71 -2.31
N GLU A 87 19.89 -2.30 -3.29
CA GLU A 87 20.23 -0.89 -3.55
C GLU A 87 18.98 -0.03 -3.83
N GLN A 88 17.98 -0.59 -4.53
CA GLN A 88 16.72 0.12 -4.81
C GLN A 88 15.91 0.33 -3.53
N VAL A 89 15.90 -0.67 -2.65
CA VAL A 89 15.24 -0.60 -1.35
C VAL A 89 15.95 0.43 -0.46
N PHE A 90 17.29 0.39 -0.41
CA PHE A 90 18.09 1.34 0.33
C PHE A 90 17.86 2.77 -0.16
N THR A 91 17.88 3.00 -1.47
CA THR A 91 17.61 4.32 -2.08
C THR A 91 16.21 4.82 -1.74
N ALA A 92 15.20 3.95 -1.79
CA ALA A 92 13.83 4.29 -1.41
C ALA A 92 13.74 4.72 0.08
N ILE A 93 14.43 4.01 0.98
CA ILE A 93 14.49 4.34 2.41
C ILE A 93 15.21 5.67 2.61
N CYS A 94 16.37 5.90 1.99
CA CYS A 94 17.09 7.17 2.09
C CYS A 94 16.21 8.34 1.65
N GLY A 95 15.54 8.20 0.51
CA GLY A 95 14.58 9.21 0.04
C GLY A 95 13.43 9.43 1.03
N TRP A 96 12.91 8.36 1.64
CA TRP A 96 11.86 8.46 2.65
C TRP A 96 12.32 9.16 3.93
N ILE A 97 13.52 8.88 4.42
CA ILE A 97 14.11 9.51 5.63
C ILE A 97 14.43 10.98 5.38
N ASP A 98 15.01 11.33 4.23
CA ASP A 98 15.37 12.73 3.93
C ASP A 98 14.14 13.64 3.91
N ASN A 99 12.96 13.11 3.55
CA ASN A 99 11.71 13.86 3.63
C ASN A 99 11.22 14.09 5.07
N ASP A 100 11.61 13.22 6.01
CA ASP A 100 11.35 13.39 7.45
C ASP A 100 12.19 14.53 8.03
N VAL A 101 13.46 14.63 7.59
CA VAL A 101 14.40 15.65 8.04
C VAL A 101 14.00 17.06 7.56
N THR A 102 13.33 17.19 6.41
CA THR A 102 12.82 18.47 5.91
C THR A 102 11.56 18.98 6.61
N GLY A 103 10.99 18.25 7.58
CA GLY A 103 9.87 18.72 8.40
C GLY A 103 8.51 18.77 7.69
N GLU A 104 8.35 18.07 6.56
CA GLU A 104 7.08 17.97 5.83
C GLU A 104 6.13 16.89 6.39
N ARG A 105 6.46 16.29 7.54
CA ARG A 105 5.62 15.32 8.28
C ARG A 105 4.87 15.95 9.47
N ALA A 106 4.45 17.21 9.33
CA ALA A 106 3.66 17.92 10.33
C ALA A 106 2.17 17.48 10.32
#